data_AF-A0A920PC40-F1
#
_entry.id   AF-A0A920PC40-F1
#
_cell.length_a   1.000
_cell.length_b   1.000
_cell.length_c   1.000
_cell.angle_alpha   90.00
_cell.angle_beta   90.00
_cell.angle_gamma   90.00
#
_symmetry.space_group_name_H-M   'P 1'
#
loop_
_entity.id
_entity.type
_entity.pdbx_description
1 polymer ?
#
loop_
_entity_poly.entity_id
_entity_poly.type
_entity_poly.pdbx_seq_one_letter_code
_entity_poly.pdbx_strand_id
1 'polypeptide(L)'
;MVKFSRTNQGTCFDQRSIVQAGDVVAKGETLADSSSTDLGDLALGQNVTGAFMSWEGYNYEDAIILSERLVKDDFFTSIHIEKHEMEARETKLGGRGDN
;
A
#
# COMPACT_ATOMS: atom_id res chain seq x y z
N MET A 1 4.82 16.21 5.46
CA MET A 1 3.95 15.02 5.31
C MET A 1 4.25 14.42 3.94
N VAL A 2 4.75 13.20 3.92
CA VAL A 2 5.09 12.51 2.67
C VAL A 2 3.83 11.89 2.10
N LYS A 3 3.51 12.18 0.83
CA LYS A 3 2.36 11.61 0.14
C LYS A 3 2.81 10.74 -1.02
N PHE A 4 2.22 9.55 -1.13
CA PHE A 4 2.41 8.62 -2.26
C PHE A 4 3.87 8.42 -2.71
N SER A 5 4.80 8.37 -1.76
CA SER A 5 6.22 8.15 -2.08
C SER A 5 6.49 6.67 -2.30
N ARG A 6 7.41 6.36 -3.21
CA ARG A 6 7.81 4.98 -3.49
C ARG A 6 8.87 4.52 -2.49
N THR A 7 8.67 3.35 -1.90
CA THR A 7 9.74 2.65 -1.15
C THR A 7 10.68 1.90 -2.09
N ASN A 8 11.84 1.47 -1.60
CA ASN A 8 12.77 0.66 -2.38
C ASN A 8 12.14 -0.66 -2.89
N GLN A 9 11.16 -1.19 -2.16
CA GLN A 9 10.43 -2.41 -2.55
C GLN A 9 9.19 -2.14 -3.41
N GLY A 10 9.00 -0.90 -3.88
CA GLY A 10 7.88 -0.55 -4.75
C GLY A 10 6.53 -0.41 -4.05
N THR A 11 6.47 -0.46 -2.71
CA THR A 11 5.25 -0.16 -1.97
C THR A 11 5.03 1.34 -1.81
N CYS A 12 3.78 1.73 -1.57
CA CYS A 12 3.41 3.11 -1.29
C CYS A 12 3.70 3.50 0.17
N PHE A 13 4.46 4.59 0.34
CA PHE A 13 4.66 5.30 1.59
C PHE A 13 3.84 6.59 1.57
N ASP A 14 2.67 6.51 2.19
CA ASP A 14 1.75 7.62 2.39
C ASP A 14 1.62 7.90 3.87
N GLN A 15 1.64 9.17 4.27
CA GLN A 15 1.37 9.58 5.64
C GLN A 15 0.01 10.26 5.71
N ARG A 16 -0.80 9.90 6.71
CA ARG A 16 -2.14 10.44 6.99
C ARG A 16 -2.18 11.09 8.38
N SER A 17 -2.69 12.31 8.48
CA SER A 17 -2.77 13.03 9.77
C SER A 17 -3.82 12.34 10.63
N ILE A 18 -3.49 12.09 11.90
CA ILE A 18 -4.45 11.56 12.89
C ILE A 18 -4.97 12.63 13.85
N VAL A 19 -4.38 13.82 13.81
CA VAL A 19 -4.80 15.00 14.57
C VAL A 19 -5.54 16.00 13.69
N GLN A 20 -6.38 16.83 14.32
CA GLN A 20 -7.15 17.91 13.71
C GLN A 20 -6.71 19.29 14.22
N ALA A 21 -7.13 20.34 13.52
CA ALA A 21 -6.85 21.71 13.94
C ALA A 21 -7.59 22.03 15.25
N GLY A 22 -6.84 22.39 16.29
CA GLY A 22 -7.38 22.69 17.62
C GLY A 22 -7.09 21.61 18.67
N ASP A 23 -6.54 20.47 18.26
CA ASP A 23 -6.13 19.42 19.20
C ASP A 23 -4.93 19.88 20.05
N VAL A 24 -4.99 19.60 21.34
CA VAL A 24 -3.89 19.84 22.28
C VAL A 24 -3.00 18.61 22.28
N VAL A 25 -1.79 18.74 21.74
CA VAL A 25 -0.84 17.62 21.62
C VAL A 25 0.30 17.72 22.63
N ALA A 26 0.72 16.58 23.16
CA ALA A 26 1.88 16.48 24.04
C ALA A 26 3.17 16.22 23.24
N LYS A 27 4.33 16.53 23.85
CA LYS A 27 5.62 16.21 23.24
C LYS A 27 5.77 14.69 23.10
N GLY A 28 6.01 14.23 21.88
CA GLY A 28 6.19 12.81 21.56
C GLY A 28 4.91 12.09 21.13
N GLU A 29 3.78 12.80 21.09
CA GLU A 29 2.54 12.27 20.56
C GLU A 29 2.60 12.09 19.04
N THR A 30 2.02 11.00 18.54
CA THR A 30 1.95 10.70 17.11
C THR A 30 1.00 11.67 16.44
N LEU A 31 1.48 12.36 15.41
CA LEU A 31 0.68 13.34 14.65
C LEU A 31 0.16 12.78 13.33
N ALA A 32 0.80 11.74 12.81
CA ALA A 32 0.43 11.12 11.55
C ALA A 32 0.79 9.63 11.54
N ASP A 33 -0.08 8.84 10.93
CA ASP A 33 0.15 7.45 10.60
C ASP A 33 0.73 7.29 9.20
N SER A 34 1.20 6.08 8.90
CA SER A 34 1.57 5.66 7.55
C SER A 34 0.81 4.41 7.11
N SER A 35 1.20 3.82 5.98
CA SER A 35 0.53 2.67 5.34
C SER A 35 0.52 1.38 6.17
N SER A 36 1.26 1.33 7.27
CA SER A 36 1.31 0.18 8.19
C SER A 36 1.19 0.59 9.66
N THR A 37 0.58 1.74 9.94
CA THR A 37 0.27 2.15 11.31
C THR A 37 -1.17 2.63 11.44
N ASP A 38 -1.74 2.39 12.61
CA ASP A 38 -3.07 2.87 13.00
C ASP A 38 -3.00 3.42 14.42
N LEU A 39 -3.34 4.70 14.57
CA LEU A 39 -3.28 5.47 15.81
C LEU A 39 -1.90 5.41 16.50
N GLY A 40 -0.82 5.39 15.72
CA GLY A 40 0.55 5.32 16.22
C GLY A 40 1.06 3.91 16.53
N ASP A 41 0.22 2.89 16.42
CA ASP A 41 0.60 1.49 16.61
C ASP A 41 0.83 0.76 15.27
N LEU A 42 1.63 -0.30 15.31
CA LEU A 42 1.93 -1.11 14.14
C LEU A 42 0.70 -1.91 13.69
N ALA A 43 0.29 -1.72 12.44
CA ALA A 43 -0.87 -2.35 11.83
C ALA A 43 -0.52 -2.89 10.43
N LEU A 44 0.04 -4.10 10.36
CA LEU A 44 0.51 -4.72 9.11
C LEU A 44 -0.61 -5.42 8.30
N GLY A 45 -1.80 -5.57 8.87
CA GLY A 45 -2.90 -6.31 8.27
C GLY A 45 -4.25 -5.90 8.86
N GLN A 46 -5.29 -6.70 8.60
CA GLN A 46 -6.65 -6.41 9.03
C GLN A 46 -7.19 -7.50 9.96
N ASN A 47 -8.04 -7.08 10.90
CA ASN A 47 -8.81 -7.99 11.73
C ASN A 47 -10.01 -8.53 10.93
N VAL A 48 -10.15 -9.85 10.85
CA VAL A 48 -11.26 -10.52 10.14
C VAL A 48 -11.88 -11.62 11.00
N THR A 49 -13.17 -11.86 10.83
CA THR A 49 -13.86 -12.97 11.50
C THR A 49 -13.57 -14.27 10.77
N GLY A 50 -12.95 -15.23 11.46
CA GLY A 50 -12.66 -16.57 10.93
C GLY A 50 -13.63 -17.63 11.46
N ALA A 51 -13.85 -18.68 10.67
CA ALA A 51 -14.58 -19.88 11.07
C ALA A 51 -13.70 -21.12 10.83
N PHE A 52 -13.65 -22.02 11.81
CA PHE A 52 -12.92 -23.29 11.70
C PHE A 52 -13.90 -24.39 11.33
N MET A 53 -14.02 -24.69 10.03
CA MET A 53 -14.87 -25.76 9.52
C MET A 53 -14.37 -26.23 8.15
N SER A 54 -14.70 -27.47 7.78
CA SER A 54 -14.53 -27.94 6.39
C SER A 54 -15.69 -27.43 5.53
N TRP A 55 -15.38 -26.97 4.31
CA TRP A 55 -16.40 -26.46 3.39
C TRP A 55 -16.21 -27.06 1.99
N GLU A 56 -17.00 -28.08 1.67
CA GLU A 56 -17.11 -28.71 0.33
C GLU A 56 -15.76 -29.02 -0.36
N GLY A 57 -14.68 -29.23 0.41
CA GLY A 57 -13.34 -29.47 -0.10
C GLY A 57 -12.59 -28.22 -0.60
N TYR A 58 -13.21 -27.03 -0.60
CA TYR A 58 -12.57 -25.78 -1.03
C TYR A 58 -11.46 -25.30 -0.08
N ASN A 59 -11.44 -25.79 1.16
CA ASN A 59 -10.37 -25.57 2.12
C ASN A 59 -9.53 -26.84 2.38
N TYR A 60 -9.35 -27.68 1.35
CA TYR A 60 -8.47 -28.83 1.43
C TYR A 60 -6.99 -28.38 1.57
N GLU A 61 -6.21 -29.13 2.37
CA GLU A 61 -4.83 -28.79 2.75
C GLU A 61 -4.72 -27.37 3.33
N ASP A 62 -3.99 -26.47 2.66
CA ASP A 62 -3.68 -25.11 3.13
C ASP A 62 -4.53 -24.04 2.45
N ALA A 63 -5.60 -24.44 1.73
CA ALA A 63 -6.47 -23.51 1.02
C ALA A 63 -7.36 -22.70 1.98
N ILE A 64 -7.44 -21.39 1.75
CA ILE A 64 -8.28 -20.46 2.51
C ILE A 64 -9.42 -19.98 1.62
N ILE A 65 -10.65 -20.04 2.15
CA ILE A 65 -11.84 -19.49 1.50
C ILE A 65 -12.05 -18.07 2.03
N LEU A 66 -12.20 -17.11 1.13
CA LEU A 66 -12.46 -15.71 1.47
C LEU A 66 -13.89 -15.33 1.12
N SER A 67 -14.51 -14.54 1.98
CA SER A 67 -15.80 -13.91 1.65
C SER A 67 -15.59 -12.84 0.60
N GLU A 68 -16.43 -12.81 -0.44
CA GLU A 68 -16.46 -11.75 -1.46
C GLU A 68 -16.59 -10.35 -0.83
N ARG A 69 -17.20 -10.26 0.35
CA ARG A 69 -17.33 -9.01 1.10
C ARG A 69 -15.97 -8.36 1.38
N LEU A 70 -14.92 -9.14 1.62
CA LEU A 70 -13.57 -8.61 1.89
C LEU A 70 -13.00 -7.85 0.68
N VAL A 71 -13.40 -8.24 -0.53
CA VAL A 71 -13.03 -7.53 -1.77
C VAL A 71 -13.88 -6.27 -1.93
N LYS A 72 -15.20 -6.36 -1.69
CA LYS A 72 -16.13 -5.23 -1.82
C LYS A 72 -15.81 -4.08 -0.86
N ASP A 73 -15.32 -4.41 0.33
CA ASP A 73 -15.00 -3.46 1.38
C ASP A 73 -13.51 -3.04 1.37
N ASP A 74 -12.73 -3.40 0.33
CA ASP A 74 -11.30 -3.05 0.16
C ASP A 74 -10.38 -3.45 1.33
N PHE A 75 -10.69 -4.53 2.06
CA PHE A 75 -9.93 -4.94 3.26
C PHE A 75 -8.47 -5.28 2.95
N PHE A 76 -8.22 -5.96 1.82
CA PHE A 76 -6.88 -6.42 1.45
C PHE A 76 -6.37 -5.74 0.17
N THR A 77 -6.67 -4.45 0.01
CA THR A 77 -6.22 -3.64 -1.13
C THR A 77 -4.89 -2.93 -0.80
N SER A 78 -3.94 -2.95 -1.73
CA SER A 78 -2.63 -2.30 -1.58
C SER A 78 -2.19 -1.54 -2.85
N ILE A 79 -1.29 -0.57 -2.69
CA ILE A 79 -0.78 0.28 -3.78
C ILE A 79 0.70 -0.01 -4.02
N HIS A 80 1.04 -0.35 -5.26
CA HIS A 80 2.40 -0.50 -5.74
C HIS A 80 2.76 0.60 -6.75
N ILE A 81 4.00 1.11 -6.65
CA ILE A 81 4.54 2.17 -7.50
C ILE A 81 5.77 1.65 -8.24
N GLU A 82 5.68 1.57 -9.56
CA GLU A 82 6.78 1.20 -10.45
C GLU A 82 7.37 2.44 -11.13
N LYS A 83 8.70 2.46 -11.28
CA LYS A 83 9.43 3.56 -11.91
C LYS A 83 10.11 3.04 -13.17
N HIS A 84 9.67 3.54 -14.33
CA HIS A 84 10.33 3.28 -15.61
C HIS A 84 11.12 4.51 -16.02
N GLU A 85 12.44 4.38 -16.15
CA GLU A 85 13.31 5.44 -16.67
C GLU A 85 13.84 5.02 -18.04
N MET A 86 13.79 5.94 -18.99
CA MET A 86 14.39 5.78 -20.30
C MET A 86 15.39 6.91 -20.52
N GLU A 87 16.61 6.55 -20.89
CA GLU A 87 17.62 7.50 -21.32
C GLU A 87 17.78 7.41 -22.84
N ALA A 88 17.53 8.52 -23.54
CA ALA A 88 17.94 8.63 -24.94
C ALA A 88 19.40 9.08 -24.98
N ARG A 89 20.27 8.26 -25.58
CA ARG A 89 21.68 8.61 -25.82
C ARG A 89 21.87 8.95 -27.30
N GLU A 90 22.52 10.07 -27.58
CA GLU A 90 22.96 10.38 -28.93
C GLU A 90 23.98 9.33 -29.38
N THR A 91 23.67 8.68 -30.50
CA THR A 91 24.61 7.80 -31.19
C THR A 91 25.28 8.60 -32.30
N LYS A 92 26.52 8.24 -32.66
CA LYS A 92 27.31 8.91 -33.72
C LYS A 92 26.68 8.87 -35.13
N LEU A 93 25.48 8.29 -35.28
CA LEU A 93 24.71 8.16 -36.52
C LEU A 93 23.50 9.11 -36.50
N GLY A 94 23.69 10.34 -35.99
CA GLY A 94 22.64 11.34 -35.85
C GLY A 94 21.74 11.49 -37.07
N GLY A 95 20.44 11.60 -36.80
CA GLY A 95 19.29 11.58 -37.71
C GLY A 95 19.56 12.01 -39.14
N ARG A 96 19.25 11.10 -40.07
CA ARG A 96 18.97 11.46 -41.46
C ARG A 96 17.70 12.31 -41.46
N GLY A 97 17.88 13.62 -41.35
CA GLY A 97 16.84 14.60 -41.64
C GLY A 97 16.43 14.42 -43.10
N ASP A 98 15.14 14.19 -43.29
CA ASP A 98 14.46 14.32 -44.56
C ASP A 98 14.75 15.72 -45.13
N ASN A 99 15.17 15.75 -46.39
CA ASN A 99 15.47 16.93 -47.17
C ASN A 99 14.31 17.22 -48.13
#